data_AF-A0A968NMU3-F1
#
_entry.id   AF-A0A968NMU3-F1
#
_cell.length_a   1.000
_cell.length_b   1.000
_cell.length_c   1.000
_cell.angle_alpha   90.00
_cell.angle_beta   90.00
_cell.angle_gamma   90.00
#
_symmetry.space_group_name_H-M   'P 1'
#
loop_
_entity.id
_entity.type
_entity.pdbx_description
1 polymer ?
#
loop_
_entity_poly.entity_id
_entity_poly.type
_entity_poly.pdbx_seq_one_letter_code
_entity_poly.pdbx_strand_id
1 'polypeptide(L)'
;MIGATGTIHNITRRKQRENEITLLLSTTQAISRAVDVDNALLLILRLICQNIAWDFAEAWLPNKDGIVLEYKLGWCEQQSDLKTFYGSCEPLAFLKGDGLPGRIWLSKEPEWIEDLSVI
;
A
#
# COMPACT_ATOMS: atom_id res chain seq x y z
N MET A 1 -5.06 -6.71 -52.46
CA MET A 1 -5.50 -6.96 -51.07
C MET A 1 -4.27 -6.76 -50.19
N ILE A 2 -4.19 -5.67 -49.45
CA ILE A 2 -3.03 -5.32 -48.62
C ILE A 2 -3.40 -5.67 -47.18
N GLY A 3 -2.79 -6.71 -46.61
CA GLY A 3 -3.00 -7.11 -45.22
C GLY A 3 -2.11 -6.29 -44.30
N ALA A 4 -2.71 -5.50 -43.41
CA ALA A 4 -2.00 -4.83 -42.33
C ALA A 4 -2.01 -5.73 -41.09
N THR A 5 -0.86 -6.33 -40.75
CA THR A 5 -0.68 -7.08 -39.50
C THR A 5 -0.33 -6.10 -38.39
N GLY A 6 -1.31 -5.75 -37.55
CA GLY A 6 -1.08 -4.92 -36.36
C GLY A 6 -0.55 -5.77 -35.21
N THR A 7 0.71 -5.59 -34.82
CA THR A 7 1.31 -6.26 -33.66
C THR A 7 0.86 -5.59 -32.35
N ILE A 8 -0.19 -6.12 -31.71
CA ILE A 8 -0.69 -5.64 -30.41
C ILE A 8 0.22 -6.12 -29.24
N HIS A 9 1.21 -6.99 -29.49
CA HIS A 9 1.97 -7.67 -28.44
C HIS A 9 3.18 -6.90 -27.84
N ASN A 10 3.47 -5.67 -28.28
CA ASN A 10 4.67 -4.92 -27.82
C ASN A 10 4.35 -3.67 -26.96
N ILE A 11 3.08 -3.25 -26.89
CA ILE A 11 2.68 -2.01 -26.19
C ILE A 11 2.60 -2.24 -24.67
N THR A 12 2.20 -3.44 -24.23
CA THR A 12 1.92 -3.74 -22.82
C THR A 12 3.15 -3.65 -21.92
N ARG A 13 4.29 -4.23 -22.34
CA ARG A 13 5.54 -4.22 -21.53
C ARG A 13 6.21 -2.85 -21.42
N ARG A 14 6.05 -2.00 -22.43
CA ARG A 14 6.56 -0.62 -22.37
C ARG A 14 5.70 0.22 -21.44
N LYS A 15 4.38 0.13 -21.60
CA LYS A 15 3.43 0.87 -20.77
C LYS A 15 3.47 0.45 -19.30
N GLN A 16 3.70 -0.83 -19.00
CA GLN A 16 3.93 -1.30 -17.63
C GLN A 16 5.21 -0.70 -17.02
N ARG A 17 6.33 -0.71 -17.75
CA ARG A 17 7.58 -0.10 -17.26
C ARG A 17 7.46 1.42 -17.09
N GLU A 18 6.75 2.09 -17.99
CA GLU A 18 6.48 3.53 -17.88
C GLU A 18 5.60 3.86 -16.66
N ASN A 19 4.58 3.05 -16.38
CA ASN A 19 3.75 3.18 -15.19
C ASN A 19 4.57 2.92 -13.92
N GLU A 20 5.41 1.89 -13.90
CA GLU A 20 6.28 1.56 -12.77
C GLU A 20 7.27 2.68 -12.48
N ILE A 21 7.93 3.23 -13.51
CA ILE A 21 8.85 4.37 -13.40
C ILE A 21 8.09 5.61 -12.92
N THR A 22 6.89 5.85 -13.42
CA THR A 22 6.05 6.99 -13.03
C THR A 22 5.60 6.88 -11.57
N LEU A 23 5.24 5.68 -11.13
CA LEU A 23 4.92 5.40 -9.73
C LEU A 23 6.15 5.67 -8.85
N LEU A 24 7.31 5.11 -9.18
CA LEU A 24 8.56 5.34 -8.44
C LEU A 24 8.94 6.83 -8.35
N LEU A 25 8.86 7.57 -9.46
CA LEU A 25 9.18 8.99 -9.50
C LEU A 25 8.18 9.83 -8.71
N SER A 26 6.88 9.57 -8.87
CA SER A 26 5.83 10.31 -8.15
C SER A 26 5.90 10.05 -6.65
N THR A 27 6.13 8.79 -6.24
CA THR A 27 6.38 8.42 -4.85
C THR A 27 7.62 9.12 -4.30
N THR A 28 8.74 9.10 -5.01
CA THR A 28 9.99 9.75 -4.55
C THR A 28 9.83 11.27 -4.39
N GLN A 29 9.15 11.93 -5.35
CA GLN A 29 8.86 13.36 -5.25
C GLN A 29 7.90 13.71 -4.13
N ALA A 30 6.87 12.88 -3.91
CA ALA A 30 5.92 13.06 -2.82
C ALA A 30 6.63 12.96 -1.46
N ILE A 31 7.49 11.96 -1.29
CA ILE A 31 8.31 11.77 -0.07
C ILE A 31 9.24 12.95 0.15
N SER A 32 9.95 13.41 -0.90
CA SER A 32 10.90 14.52 -0.79
C SER A 32 10.26 15.87 -0.42
N ARG A 33 8.94 16.01 -0.62
CA ARG A 33 8.18 17.24 -0.35
C ARG A 33 7.29 17.13 0.88
N ALA A 34 7.22 15.96 1.50
CA ALA A 34 6.40 15.75 2.67
C ALA A 34 6.98 16.53 3.86
N VAL A 35 6.09 17.19 4.60
CA VAL A 35 6.44 18.03 5.76
C VAL A 35 6.91 17.15 6.93
N ASP A 36 6.40 15.93 7.02
CA ASP A 36 6.71 14.93 8.04
C ASP A 36 6.44 13.52 7.50
N VAL A 37 6.85 12.50 8.28
CA VAL A 37 6.72 11.08 7.93
C VAL A 37 5.26 10.67 7.73
N ASP A 38 4.34 11.21 8.52
CA ASP A 38 2.93 10.84 8.47
C ASP A 38 2.29 11.33 7.16
N ASN A 39 2.59 12.55 6.72
CA ASN A 39 2.17 13.07 5.42
C ASN A 39 2.79 12.30 4.25
N ALA A 40 4.06 11.89 4.36
CA ALA A 40 4.71 11.06 3.34
C ALA A 40 4.01 9.71 3.19
N LEU A 41 3.76 9.02 4.30
CA LEU A 41 3.08 7.72 4.32
C LEU A 41 1.67 7.82 3.74
N LEU A 42 0.89 8.83 4.12
CA LEU A 42 -0.45 9.02 3.57
C LEU A 42 -0.44 9.21 2.05
N LEU A 43 0.52 9.97 1.52
CA LEU A 43 0.69 10.14 0.08
C LEU A 43 1.08 8.82 -0.62
N ILE A 44 1.97 8.03 -0.02
CA ILE A 44 2.37 6.72 -0.54
C ILE A 44 1.18 5.77 -0.59
N LEU A 45 0.43 5.62 0.51
CA LEU A 45 -0.72 4.72 0.57
C LEU A 45 -1.76 5.09 -0.49
N ARG A 46 -2.03 6.38 -0.64
CA ARG A 46 -2.92 6.88 -1.70
C ARG A 46 -2.42 6.51 -3.09
N LEU A 47 -1.13 6.68 -3.38
CA LEU A 47 -0.55 6.32 -4.67
C LEU A 47 -0.66 4.81 -4.93
N ILE A 48 -0.40 3.98 -3.91
CA ILE A 48 -0.53 2.52 -4.00
C ILE A 48 -1.96 2.15 -4.37
N CYS A 49 -2.95 2.61 -3.60
CA CYS A 49 -4.35 2.29 -3.86
C CYS A 49 -4.82 2.76 -5.25
N GLN A 50 -4.42 3.97 -5.67
CA GLN A 50 -4.81 4.52 -6.97
C GLN A 50 -4.16 3.82 -8.17
N ASN A 51 -2.94 3.28 -8.03
CA ASN A 51 -2.20 2.69 -9.16
C ASN A 51 -2.32 1.16 -9.22
N ILE A 52 -2.50 0.50 -8.07
CA ILE A 52 -2.60 -0.97 -7.96
C ILE A 52 -4.07 -1.41 -7.82
N ALA A 53 -5.01 -0.47 -7.78
CA ALA A 53 -6.45 -0.70 -7.61
C ALA A 53 -6.77 -1.48 -6.32
N TRP A 54 -6.11 -1.11 -5.22
CA TRP A 54 -6.46 -1.59 -3.89
C TRP A 54 -7.47 -0.64 -3.25
N ASP A 55 -8.52 -1.20 -2.65
CA ASP A 55 -9.56 -0.42 -1.97
C ASP A 55 -9.05 0.26 -0.69
N PHE A 56 -7.96 -0.28 -0.12
CA PHE A 56 -7.47 0.07 1.19
C PHE A 56 -5.97 -0.22 1.37
N ALA A 57 -5.29 0.62 2.17
CA ALA A 57 -3.92 0.38 2.62
C ALA A 57 -3.64 1.06 3.97
N GLU A 58 -2.72 0.47 4.75
CA GLU A 58 -2.32 0.96 6.08
C GLU A 58 -0.81 1.05 6.23
N ALA A 59 -0.38 1.95 7.10
CA ALA A 59 0.99 2.05 7.58
C ALA A 59 1.06 1.75 9.08
N TRP A 60 2.01 0.90 9.41
CA TRP A 60 2.32 0.45 10.76
C TRP A 60 3.80 0.74 11.04
N LEU A 61 4.12 1.31 12.20
CA LEU A 61 5.51 1.60 12.58
C LEU A 61 5.85 1.03 13.96
N PRO A 62 7.09 0.56 14.17
CA PRO A 62 7.54 0.21 15.50
C PRO A 62 7.46 1.41 16.44
N ASN A 63 7.01 1.17 17.67
CA ASN A 63 7.08 2.17 18.71
C ASN A 63 8.54 2.52 19.06
N LYS A 64 8.76 3.55 19.89
CA LYS A 64 10.11 4.02 20.25
C LYS A 64 10.99 2.93 20.85
N ASP A 65 10.39 2.01 21.60
CA ASP A 65 11.10 0.91 22.26
C ASP A 65 11.32 -0.30 21.34
N GLY A 66 10.69 -0.31 20.15
CA GLY A 66 10.76 -1.39 19.17
C GLY A 66 10.10 -2.70 19.62
N ILE A 67 9.17 -2.62 20.58
CA ILE A 67 8.50 -3.76 21.22
C ILE A 67 7.18 -4.08 20.52
N VAL A 68 6.41 -3.05 20.19
CA VAL A 68 5.13 -3.17 19.50
C VAL A 68 5.15 -2.43 18.17
N LEU A 69 4.37 -2.93 17.22
CA LEU A 69 4.04 -2.28 15.97
C LEU A 69 2.73 -1.52 16.16
N GLU A 70 2.79 -0.20 16.07
CA GLU A 70 1.64 0.69 16.28
C GLU A 70 1.01 1.08 14.95
N TYR A 71 -0.32 1.11 14.93
CA TYR A 71 -1.05 1.73 13.84
C TYR A 71 -0.66 3.20 13.75
N LYS A 72 -0.31 3.65 12.53
CA LYS A 72 0.01 5.06 12.28
C LYS A 72 -1.12 5.76 11.57
N LEU A 73 -1.49 5.24 10.40
CA LEU A 73 -2.52 5.81 9.56
C LEU A 73 -2.89 4.82 8.45
N GLY A 74 -4.05 5.05 7.84
CA GLY A 74 -4.54 4.29 6.70
C GLY A 74 -5.19 5.20 5.69
N TRP A 75 -5.33 4.69 4.47
CA TRP A 75 -6.04 5.34 3.39
C TRP A 75 -7.04 4.35 2.78
N CYS A 76 -8.26 4.82 2.57
CA CYS A 76 -9.32 4.11 1.88
C CYS A 76 -9.97 5.04 0.85
N GLU A 77 -10.58 4.46 -0.17
CA GLU A 77 -11.39 5.25 -1.10
C GLU A 77 -12.64 5.83 -0.38
N GLN A 78 -13.02 7.04 -0.76
CA GLN A 78 -13.99 7.90 -0.07
C GLN A 78 -15.40 7.28 0.08
N GLN A 79 -15.73 6.25 -0.70
CA GLN A 79 -17.01 5.55 -0.69
C GLN A 79 -16.97 4.16 -0.05
N SER A 80 -15.84 3.78 0.55
CA SER A 80 -15.72 2.47 1.19
C SER A 80 -16.35 2.47 2.59
N ASP A 81 -17.15 1.43 2.90
CA ASP A 81 -17.66 1.16 4.25
C ASP A 81 -16.53 1.00 5.29
N LEU A 82 -15.31 0.75 4.79
CA LEU A 82 -14.07 0.65 5.55
C LEU A 82 -13.74 1.93 6.31
N LYS A 83 -14.08 3.12 5.79
CA LYS A 83 -13.78 4.39 6.48
C LYS A 83 -14.43 4.48 7.87
N THR A 84 -15.65 3.96 7.98
CA THR A 84 -16.40 3.92 9.26
C THR A 84 -15.80 2.88 10.19
N PHE A 85 -15.40 1.72 9.67
CA PHE A 85 -14.75 0.64 10.43
C PHE A 85 -13.44 1.11 11.11
N TYR A 86 -12.60 1.85 10.38
CA TYR A 86 -11.33 2.35 10.91
C TYR A 86 -11.47 3.60 11.78
N GLY A 87 -12.45 4.46 11.50
CA GLY A 87 -12.72 5.65 12.33
C GLY A 87 -13.11 5.31 13.78
N SER A 88 -13.55 4.08 14.04
CA SER A 88 -13.92 3.57 15.36
C SER A 88 -12.88 2.63 16.00
N CYS A 89 -11.80 2.27 15.31
CA CYS A 89 -10.77 1.42 15.91
C CYS A 89 -9.95 2.23 16.94
N GLU A 90 -9.88 1.72 18.17
CA GLU A 90 -8.90 2.14 19.17
C GLU A 90 -7.47 2.02 18.64
N PRO A 91 -6.48 2.71 19.23
CA PRO A 91 -5.07 2.54 18.84
C PRO A 91 -4.69 1.05 18.91
N LEU A 92 -4.52 0.46 17.72
CA LEU A 92 -4.18 -0.95 17.55
C LEU A 92 -2.67 -1.10 17.62
N ALA A 93 -2.21 -2.08 18.41
CA ALA A 93 -0.80 -2.40 18.56
C ALA A 93 -0.59 -3.92 18.53
N PHE A 94 0.47 -4.37 17.85
CA PHE A 94 0.81 -5.79 17.71
C PHE A 94 2.22 -6.08 18.22
N LEU A 95 2.40 -7.16 18.97
CA LEU A 95 3.74 -7.71 19.22
C LEU A 95 4.25 -8.44 17.97
N LYS A 96 5.55 -8.73 17.95
CA LYS A 96 6.12 -9.60 16.91
C LYS A 96 5.46 -10.98 16.96
N GLY A 97 4.97 -11.44 15.81
CA GLY A 97 4.24 -12.70 15.66
C GLY A 97 2.73 -12.59 15.87
N ASP A 98 2.23 -11.49 16.44
CA ASP A 98 0.80 -11.34 16.75
C ASP A 98 0.02 -10.76 15.57
N GLY A 99 -1.03 -11.46 15.15
CA GLY A 99 -1.85 -11.05 14.01
C GLY A 99 -1.05 -10.96 12.71
N LEU A 100 -1.69 -10.52 11.63
CA LEU A 100 -1.02 -10.38 10.33
C LEU A 100 0.15 -9.36 10.37
N PRO A 101 -0.02 -8.13 10.91
CA PRO A 101 1.07 -7.17 10.95
C PRO A 101 2.26 -7.64 11.80
N GLY A 102 2.00 -8.30 12.93
CA GLY A 102 3.06 -8.83 13.79
C GLY A 102 3.82 -10.00 13.17
N ARG A 103 3.16 -10.88 12.41
CA ARG A 103 3.84 -11.96 11.66
C ARG A 103 4.79 -11.42 10.60
N ILE A 104 4.33 -10.48 9.77
CA ILE A 104 5.16 -9.80 8.77
C ILE A 104 6.33 -9.07 9.46
N TRP A 105 6.07 -8.44 10.60
CA TRP A 105 7.12 -7.75 11.35
C TRP A 105 8.19 -8.69 11.92
N LEU A 106 7.81 -9.92 12.29
CA LEU A 106 8.72 -10.97 12.75
C LEU A 106 9.50 -11.59 11.59
N SER A 107 8.83 -11.96 10.49
CA SER A 107 9.44 -12.66 9.34
C SER A 107 10.31 -11.75 8.47
N LYS A 108 9.98 -10.45 8.39
CA LYS A 108 10.56 -9.50 7.44
C LYS A 108 10.30 -9.84 5.96
N GLU A 109 9.29 -10.66 5.71
CA GLU A 109 8.90 -11.08 4.37
C GLU A 109 7.46 -10.63 4.07
N PRO A 110 7.15 -10.26 2.81
CA PRO A 110 5.79 -9.94 2.41
C PRO A 110 4.90 -11.19 2.49
N GLU A 111 3.71 -11.04 3.07
CA GLU A 111 2.70 -12.10 3.17
C GLU A 111 1.49 -11.71 2.29
N TRP A 112 0.98 -12.64 1.49
CA TRP A 112 -0.18 -12.46 0.61
C TRP A 112 -1.27 -13.43 1.02
N ILE A 113 -2.45 -12.91 1.31
CA ILE A 113 -3.61 -13.70 1.73
C ILE A 113 -4.79 -13.30 0.85
N GLU A 114 -5.37 -14.26 0.14
CA GLU A 114 -6.51 -14.02 -0.76
C GLU A 114 -7.83 -13.84 0.01
N ASP A 115 -7.97 -14.54 1.13
CA ASP A 115 -9.16 -14.50 1.99
C ASP A 115 -8.76 -14.20 3.43
N LEU A 116 -9.19 -13.05 3.94
CA LEU A 116 -8.91 -12.63 5.32
C LEU A 116 -9.87 -13.26 6.34
N SER A 117 -10.89 -14.02 5.93
CA SER A 117 -11.84 -14.67 6.84
C SER A 117 -11.29 -15.97 7.46
N VAL A 118 -10.18 -16.49 6.95
CA VAL A 118 -9.56 -17.75 7.40
C VAL A 118 -8.45 -17.58 8.44
N ILE A 119 -8.21 -16.35 8.92
CA ILE A 119 -7.20 -16.01 9.92
C ILE A 119 -7.80 -15.49 11.23
#